data_AF-A0A220MQB5-F1
#
_entry.id   AF-A0A220MQB5-F1
#
_cell.length_a   1.000
_cell.length_b   1.000
_cell.length_c   1.000
_cell.angle_alpha   90.00
_cell.angle_beta   90.00
_cell.angle_gamma   90.00
#
_symmetry.space_group_name_H-M   'P 1'
#
loop_
_entity.id
_entity.type
_entity.pdbx_description
1 polymer ?
#
loop_
_entity_poly.entity_id
_entity_poly.type
_entity_poly.pdbx_seq_one_letter_code
_entity_poly.pdbx_strand_id
1 'polypeptide(L)'
;MVKKFDITTLISQHGDILTSLFDHMSDMFFLMAVEQDADGEYQFRYVLMNPSAMHVAQLSEEAYGKTFEDVYPHEKASLLQQMYTQAVKSGSPIHFTANGDIIGESILSPVYDSNGVCTHVFSITRDVTERTNLESQLAYMAYHDVLTGLPNRRLLSEKLQQALCAAQSKEEMVAALYLDCDRFKEINDTWGHDTGDLFLKMLATRLKSSVRDGDIVARLGGDEFVIVLTGIHSERQVEKIANRILLATQEPWMIADQAIPFSTSIGIALYPASASEAEQLLSNADKALYQAKKTGRNRFFFFDPI
;
A
#
# COMPACT_ATOMS: atom_id res chain seq x y z
N MET A 1 -14.51 29.13 -39.87
CA MET A 1 -14.25 27.71 -40.16
C MET A 1 -12.79 27.45 -39.81
N VAL A 2 -12.50 26.75 -38.71
CA VAL A 2 -11.11 26.45 -38.32
C VAL A 2 -10.56 25.42 -39.31
N LYS A 3 -9.64 25.81 -40.18
CA LYS A 3 -8.96 24.87 -41.07
C LYS A 3 -8.09 23.95 -40.20
N LYS A 4 -8.35 22.65 -40.27
CA LYS A 4 -7.45 21.64 -39.70
C LYS A 4 -6.12 21.75 -40.43
N PHE A 5 -5.07 22.15 -39.73
CA PHE A 5 -3.73 22.18 -40.29
C PHE A 5 -3.22 20.74 -40.41
N ASP A 6 -2.59 20.44 -41.55
CA ASP A 6 -1.76 19.23 -41.66
C ASP A 6 -0.47 19.42 -40.86
N ILE A 7 0.08 18.34 -40.31
CA ILE A 7 1.24 18.37 -39.41
C ILE A 7 2.48 18.97 -40.11
N THR A 8 2.60 18.74 -41.42
CA THR A 8 3.65 19.30 -42.27
C THR A 8 3.61 20.84 -42.32
N THR A 9 2.40 21.41 -42.40
CA THR A 9 2.19 22.87 -42.37
C THR A 9 2.47 23.42 -40.98
N LEU A 10 2.10 22.68 -39.93
CA LEU A 10 2.36 23.07 -38.55
C LEU A 10 3.87 23.14 -38.25
N ILE A 11 4.64 22.15 -38.70
CA ILE A 11 6.11 22.13 -38.52
C ILE A 11 6.77 23.28 -39.28
N SER A 12 6.38 23.50 -40.54
CA SER A 12 7.02 24.51 -41.40
C SER A 12 6.65 25.96 -41.07
N GLN A 13 5.43 26.22 -40.58
CA GLN A 13 4.92 27.59 -40.34
C GLN A 13 4.82 27.95 -38.85
N HIS A 14 4.85 26.97 -37.95
CA HIS A 14 4.61 27.16 -36.52
C HIS A 14 5.63 26.41 -35.64
N GLY A 15 6.88 26.27 -36.11
CA GLY A 15 7.97 25.62 -35.37
C GLY A 15 8.19 26.18 -33.96
N ASP A 16 8.02 27.49 -33.76
CA ASP A 16 8.13 28.14 -32.45
C ASP A 16 7.09 27.61 -31.45
N ILE A 17 5.87 27.31 -31.91
CA ILE A 17 4.80 26.77 -31.06
C ILE A 17 5.13 25.34 -30.63
N LEU A 18 5.67 24.53 -31.54
CA LEU A 18 6.07 23.15 -31.25
C LEU A 18 7.29 23.11 -30.31
N THR A 19 8.23 24.03 -30.48
CA THR A 19 9.39 24.19 -29.58
C THR A 19 8.92 24.60 -28.19
N SER A 20 8.02 25.60 -28.11
CA SER A 20 7.44 26.01 -26.82
C SER A 20 6.68 24.89 -26.14
N LEU A 21 5.88 24.10 -26.87
CA LEU A 21 5.22 22.92 -26.34
C LEU A 21 6.23 21.93 -25.77
N PHE A 22 7.24 21.58 -26.56
CA PHE A 22 8.30 20.67 -26.17
C PHE A 22 9.01 21.10 -24.88
N ASP A 23 9.35 22.38 -24.76
CA ASP A 23 10.06 22.93 -23.60
C ASP A 23 9.22 22.95 -22.32
N HIS A 24 7.89 23.10 -22.44
CA HIS A 24 6.98 23.19 -21.31
C HIS A 24 6.25 21.88 -21.00
N MET A 25 6.49 20.82 -21.78
CA MET A 25 5.92 19.50 -21.51
C MET A 25 6.45 18.94 -20.19
N SER A 26 5.53 18.55 -19.31
CA SER A 26 5.87 17.89 -18.04
C SER A 26 6.32 16.44 -18.24
N ASP A 27 5.74 15.73 -19.22
CA ASP A 27 6.21 14.38 -19.58
C ASP A 27 7.63 14.46 -20.16
N MET A 28 8.48 13.51 -19.80
CA MET A 28 9.85 13.42 -20.29
C MET A 28 9.83 12.93 -21.73
N PHE A 29 10.58 13.60 -22.59
CA PHE A 29 10.69 13.27 -23.99
C PHE A 29 12.13 12.90 -24.32
N PHE A 30 12.31 11.79 -25.04
CA PHE A 30 13.59 11.39 -25.62
C PHE A 30 13.42 11.01 -27.09
N LEU A 31 14.37 11.46 -27.92
CA LEU A 31 14.59 10.91 -29.24
C LEU A 31 15.96 10.23 -29.25
N MET A 32 15.96 8.93 -29.55
CA MET A 32 17.18 8.14 -29.64
C MET A 32 17.44 7.79 -31.10
N ALA A 33 18.64 8.05 -31.61
CA ALA A 33 19.10 7.48 -32.87
C ALA A 33 19.35 5.99 -32.69
N VAL A 34 19.02 5.21 -33.72
CA VAL A 34 19.29 3.78 -33.78
C VAL A 34 20.43 3.55 -34.76
N GLU A 35 21.52 2.99 -34.26
CA GLU A 35 22.65 2.52 -35.05
C GLU A 35 22.74 1.00 -34.88
N GLN A 36 23.32 0.32 -35.85
CA GLN A 36 23.62 -1.10 -35.75
C GLN A 36 25.12 -1.27 -35.95
N ASP A 37 25.79 -1.95 -35.03
CA ASP A 37 27.21 -2.21 -35.14
C ASP A 37 27.52 -3.35 -36.15
N ALA A 38 28.81 -3.62 -36.34
CA ALA A 38 29.27 -4.64 -37.28
C ALA A 38 28.81 -6.06 -36.92
N ASP A 39 28.49 -6.31 -35.65
CA ASP A 39 28.02 -7.60 -35.14
C ASP A 39 26.49 -7.72 -35.21
N GLY A 40 25.80 -6.65 -35.65
CA GLY A 40 24.36 -6.62 -35.78
C GLY A 40 23.62 -6.22 -34.51
N GLU A 41 24.32 -5.76 -33.47
CA GLU A 41 23.72 -5.29 -32.24
C GLU A 41 23.30 -3.82 -32.36
N TYR A 42 22.16 -3.49 -31.76
CA TYR A 42 21.63 -2.13 -31.80
C TYR A 42 22.32 -1.24 -30.78
N GLN A 43 22.63 -0.01 -31.16
CA GLN A 43 23.15 1.04 -30.31
C GLN A 43 22.19 2.23 -30.34
N PHE A 44 21.90 2.80 -29.17
CA PHE A 44 20.97 3.92 -29.03
C PHE A 44 21.70 5.15 -28.54
N ARG A 45 21.58 6.27 -29.26
CA ARG A 45 22.25 7.54 -28.90
C ARG A 45 21.26 8.66 -28.68
N TYR A 46 21.45 9.46 -27.63
CA TYR A 46 20.57 10.60 -27.36
C TYR A 46 20.69 11.68 -28.45
N VAL A 47 19.59 11.98 -29.12
CA VAL A 47 19.50 13.03 -30.15
C VAL A 47 18.77 14.26 -29.62
N LEU A 48 17.67 14.03 -28.90
CA LEU A 48 16.83 15.11 -28.39
C LEU A 48 16.27 14.73 -27.02
N MET A 49 16.22 15.71 -26.12
CA MET A 49 15.66 15.58 -24.77
C MET A 49 15.00 16.91 -24.41
N ASN A 50 13.81 16.87 -23.82
CA ASN A 50 13.18 18.10 -23.33
C ASN A 50 13.71 18.49 -21.94
N PRO A 51 13.46 19.73 -21.46
CA PRO A 51 13.89 20.16 -20.14
C PRO A 51 13.44 19.23 -19.00
N SER A 52 12.22 18.68 -19.08
CA SER A 52 11.72 17.71 -18.09
C SER A 52 12.55 16.43 -18.07
N ALA A 53 12.84 15.85 -19.24
CA ALA A 53 13.72 14.69 -19.38
C ALA A 53 15.10 14.93 -18.78
N MET A 54 15.74 16.07 -19.08
CA MET A 54 17.05 16.41 -18.53
C MET A 54 17.01 16.53 -17.01
N HIS A 55 16.01 17.23 -16.47
CA HIS A 55 15.89 17.45 -15.04
C HIS A 55 15.63 16.16 -14.25
N VAL A 56 14.60 15.41 -14.63
CA VAL A 56 14.15 14.21 -13.89
C VAL A 56 15.15 13.06 -14.06
N ALA A 57 15.68 12.88 -15.26
CA ALA A 57 16.64 11.81 -15.54
C ALA A 57 18.08 12.18 -15.12
N GLN A 58 18.29 13.40 -14.58
CA GLN A 58 19.58 13.96 -14.16
C GLN A 58 20.63 13.93 -15.29
N LEU A 59 20.19 14.24 -16.51
CA LEU A 59 21.04 14.32 -17.69
C LEU A 59 21.38 15.78 -18.02
N SER A 60 22.58 15.99 -18.57
CA SER A 60 23.03 17.28 -19.10
C SER A 60 23.16 17.22 -20.62
N GLU A 61 23.52 18.33 -21.25
CA GLU A 61 23.84 18.38 -22.68
C GLU A 61 25.00 17.44 -23.07
N GLU A 62 25.84 17.01 -22.13
CA GLU A 62 26.92 16.04 -22.39
C GLU A 62 26.40 14.66 -22.78
N ALA A 63 25.12 14.36 -22.51
CA ALA A 63 24.48 13.11 -22.90
C ALA A 63 24.21 13.02 -24.42
N TYR A 64 24.18 14.14 -25.15
CA TYR A 64 23.94 14.09 -26.61
C TYR A 64 25.00 13.26 -27.34
N GLY A 65 24.56 12.33 -28.18
CA GLY A 65 25.41 11.38 -28.90
C GLY A 65 25.94 10.21 -28.06
N LYS A 66 25.72 10.20 -26.74
CA LYS A 66 26.14 9.13 -25.83
C LYS A 66 25.15 7.97 -25.80
N THR A 67 25.64 6.79 -25.45
CA THR A 67 24.81 5.60 -25.25
C THR A 67 24.24 5.55 -23.83
N PHE A 68 23.35 4.60 -23.54
CA PHE A 68 22.87 4.38 -22.17
C PHE A 68 24.01 4.03 -21.20
N GLU A 69 25.01 3.26 -21.64
CA GLU A 69 26.14 2.83 -20.82
C GLU A 69 27.11 3.97 -20.50
N ASP A 70 27.18 4.98 -21.37
CA ASP A 70 27.98 6.19 -21.14
C ASP A 70 27.40 7.07 -20.02
N VAL A 71 26.07 7.04 -19.81
CA VAL A 71 25.35 7.98 -18.92
C VAL A 71 24.77 7.33 -17.66
N TYR A 72 24.52 6.02 -17.67
CA TYR A 72 23.92 5.31 -16.55
C TYR A 72 24.75 4.13 -16.05
N PRO A 73 24.60 3.76 -14.76
CA PRO A 73 25.14 2.49 -14.26
C PRO A 73 24.64 1.30 -15.08
N HIS A 74 25.47 0.25 -15.14
CA HIS A 74 25.25 -0.92 -15.98
C HIS A 74 23.84 -1.52 -15.86
N GLU A 75 23.30 -1.66 -14.65
CA GLU A 75 21.97 -2.23 -14.43
C GLU A 75 20.85 -1.45 -15.16
N LYS A 76 20.84 -0.12 -15.01
CA LYS A 76 19.85 0.75 -15.68
C LYS A 76 20.11 0.82 -17.18
N ALA A 77 21.37 0.90 -17.59
CA ALA A 77 21.75 0.93 -19.00
C ALA A 77 21.32 -0.35 -19.73
N SER A 78 21.58 -1.52 -19.16
CA SER A 78 21.18 -2.82 -19.73
C SER A 78 19.66 -2.97 -19.82
N LEU A 79 18.91 -2.51 -18.81
CA LEU A 79 17.45 -2.52 -18.87
C LEU A 79 16.93 -1.65 -20.03
N LEU A 80 17.42 -0.42 -20.15
CA LEU A 80 17.02 0.49 -21.24
C LEU A 80 17.41 -0.08 -22.60
N GLN A 81 18.63 -0.60 -22.74
CA GLN A 81 19.11 -1.26 -23.95
C GLN A 81 18.19 -2.40 -24.38
N GLN A 82 17.78 -3.25 -23.43
CA GLN A 82 16.86 -4.36 -23.68
C GLN A 82 15.50 -3.87 -24.17
N MET A 83 14.90 -2.88 -23.48
CA MET A 83 13.58 -2.36 -23.85
C MET A 83 13.60 -1.68 -25.23
N TYR A 84 14.61 -0.86 -25.51
CA TYR A 84 14.74 -0.20 -26.82
C TYR A 84 14.99 -1.20 -27.94
N THR A 85 15.82 -2.22 -27.71
CA THR A 85 16.03 -3.30 -28.69
C THR A 85 14.74 -4.08 -28.94
N GLN A 86 13.94 -4.34 -27.90
CA GLN A 86 12.65 -4.98 -28.04
C GLN A 86 11.68 -4.13 -28.89
N ALA A 87 11.66 -2.81 -28.70
CA ALA A 87 10.84 -1.89 -29.48
C ALA A 87 11.22 -1.90 -30.97
N VAL A 88 12.53 -1.91 -31.28
CA VAL A 88 13.00 -2.02 -32.68
C VAL A 88 12.62 -3.38 -33.27
N LYS A 89 12.88 -4.48 -32.56
CA LYS A 89 12.58 -5.84 -33.03
C LYS A 89 11.09 -6.11 -33.20
N SER A 90 10.22 -5.50 -32.37
CA SER A 90 8.78 -5.71 -32.43
C SER A 90 8.10 -4.99 -33.60
N GLY A 91 8.75 -4.00 -34.21
CA GLY A 91 8.12 -3.20 -35.26
C GLY A 91 7.03 -2.23 -34.77
N SER A 92 6.75 -2.17 -33.46
CA SER A 92 5.55 -1.54 -32.91
C SER A 92 5.79 -0.91 -31.55
N PRO A 93 4.97 0.07 -31.14
CA PRO A 93 5.13 0.71 -29.84
C PRO A 93 5.05 -0.30 -28.69
N ILE A 94 5.98 -0.19 -27.74
CA ILE A 94 5.95 -0.98 -26.51
C ILE A 94 5.77 -0.09 -25.29
N HIS A 95 5.13 -0.64 -24.27
CA HIS A 95 4.95 0.00 -22.97
C HIS A 95 5.81 -0.73 -21.94
N PHE A 96 6.49 0.02 -21.10
CA PHE A 96 7.15 -0.55 -19.93
C PHE A 96 7.12 0.42 -18.75
N THR A 97 7.15 -0.14 -17.55
CA THR A 97 7.25 0.62 -16.31
C THR A 97 8.60 0.31 -15.68
N ALA A 98 9.36 1.35 -15.36
CA ALA A 98 10.62 1.23 -14.62
C ALA A 98 10.46 1.82 -13.23
N ASN A 99 10.97 1.11 -12.23
CA ASN A 99 11.03 1.57 -10.85
C ASN A 99 12.47 2.01 -10.55
N GLY A 100 12.62 3.20 -9.99
CA GLY A 100 13.88 3.76 -9.52
C GLY A 100 13.60 4.91 -8.55
N ASP A 101 14.33 6.02 -8.69
CA ASP A 101 14.01 7.27 -7.97
C ASP A 101 12.60 7.78 -8.28
N ILE A 102 12.12 7.45 -9.48
CA ILE A 102 10.74 7.64 -9.91
C ILE A 102 10.14 6.34 -10.44
N ILE A 103 8.83 6.27 -10.51
CA ILE A 103 8.07 5.26 -11.26
C ILE A 103 7.76 5.87 -12.63
N GLY A 104 8.53 5.45 -13.64
CA GLY A 104 8.42 5.93 -15.01
C GLY A 104 7.58 4.99 -15.87
N GLU A 105 6.45 5.46 -16.38
CA GLU A 105 5.69 4.78 -17.43
C GLU A 105 6.14 5.30 -18.80
N SER A 106 6.80 4.43 -19.57
CA SER A 106 7.39 4.77 -20.85
C SER A 106 6.65 4.12 -22.01
N ILE A 107 6.46 4.88 -23.09
CA ILE A 107 6.06 4.36 -24.40
C ILE A 107 7.25 4.53 -25.33
N LEU A 108 7.75 3.43 -25.90
CA LEU A 108 8.82 3.44 -26.90
C LEU A 108 8.22 3.18 -28.28
N SER A 109 8.34 4.15 -29.18
CA SER A 109 7.79 4.08 -30.53
C SER A 109 8.94 4.06 -31.55
N PRO A 110 9.21 2.93 -32.22
CA PRO A 110 10.21 2.88 -33.28
C PRO A 110 9.75 3.70 -34.49
N VAL A 111 10.68 4.40 -35.12
CA VAL A 111 10.47 5.26 -36.28
C VAL A 111 11.29 4.72 -37.45
N TYR A 112 10.63 4.59 -38.59
CA TYR A 112 11.19 3.98 -39.80
C TYR A 112 11.34 5.00 -40.91
N ASP A 113 12.38 4.87 -41.71
CA ASP A 113 12.56 5.63 -42.94
C ASP A 113 11.73 5.06 -44.11
N SER A 114 11.88 5.67 -45.30
CA SER A 114 11.21 5.20 -46.53
C SER A 114 11.67 3.81 -47.00
N ASN A 115 12.80 3.32 -46.51
CA ASN A 115 13.35 2.00 -46.86
C ASN A 115 12.93 0.92 -45.84
N GLY A 116 12.17 1.29 -44.81
CA GLY A 116 11.74 0.39 -43.74
C GLY A 116 12.82 0.11 -42.69
N VAL A 117 13.89 0.90 -42.64
CA VAL A 117 14.95 0.78 -41.63
C VAL A 117 14.57 1.62 -40.41
N CYS A 118 14.67 1.05 -39.21
CA CYS A 118 14.45 1.81 -37.98
C CYS A 118 15.61 2.78 -37.77
N THR A 119 15.32 4.08 -37.82
CA THR A 119 16.35 5.13 -37.68
C THR A 119 16.34 5.75 -36.29
N HIS A 120 15.19 5.78 -35.63
CA HIS A 120 15.03 6.38 -34.33
C HIS A 120 14.05 5.58 -33.47
N VAL A 121 14.18 5.71 -32.16
CA VAL A 121 13.12 5.37 -31.21
C VAL A 121 12.76 6.63 -30.46
N PHE A 122 11.48 6.98 -30.54
CA PHE A 122 10.89 8.06 -29.78
C PHE A 122 10.36 7.52 -28.46
N SER A 123 10.61 8.21 -27.35
CA SER A 123 10.11 7.86 -26.04
C SER A 123 9.40 9.04 -25.37
N ILE A 124 8.22 8.76 -24.85
CA ILE A 124 7.58 9.59 -23.82
C ILE A 124 7.60 8.79 -22.54
N THR A 125 8.11 9.38 -21.46
CA THR A 125 8.04 8.81 -20.13
C THR A 125 7.27 9.74 -19.21
N ARG A 126 6.23 9.21 -18.57
CA ARG A 126 5.48 9.92 -17.54
C ARG A 126 5.96 9.48 -16.16
N ASP A 127 6.26 10.44 -15.31
CA ASP A 127 6.44 10.19 -13.88
C ASP A 127 5.06 9.99 -13.24
N VAL A 128 4.79 8.77 -12.77
CA VAL A 128 3.55 8.41 -12.07
C VAL A 128 3.77 8.17 -10.57
N THR A 129 4.93 8.54 -10.03
CA THR A 129 5.33 8.23 -8.64
C THR A 129 4.31 8.69 -7.61
N GLU A 130 3.90 9.96 -7.65
CA GLU A 130 2.92 10.51 -6.72
C GLU A 130 1.58 9.79 -6.83
N ARG A 131 1.12 9.55 -8.06
CA ARG A 131 -0.13 8.86 -8.33
C ARG A 131 -0.11 7.43 -7.78
N THR A 132 0.92 6.66 -8.10
CA THR A 132 1.04 5.26 -7.66
C THR A 132 1.19 5.17 -6.14
N ASN A 133 1.92 6.11 -5.51
CA ASN A 133 2.04 6.18 -4.06
C ASN A 133 0.70 6.52 -3.39
N LEU A 134 -0.05 7.49 -3.93
CA LEU A 134 -1.39 7.84 -3.44
C LEU A 134 -2.37 6.68 -3.62
N GLU A 135 -2.38 6.01 -4.77
CA GLU A 135 -3.20 4.82 -5.02
C GLU A 135 -2.87 3.71 -4.00
N SER A 136 -1.59 3.50 -3.72
CA SER A 136 -1.12 2.52 -2.72
C SER A 136 -1.54 2.90 -1.29
N GLN A 137 -1.45 4.18 -0.93
CA GLN A 137 -1.90 4.68 0.38
C GLN A 137 -3.42 4.56 0.53
N LEU A 138 -4.20 4.92 -0.50
CA LEU A 138 -5.65 4.75 -0.51
C LEU A 138 -6.04 3.28 -0.39
N ALA A 139 -5.35 2.40 -1.10
CA ALA A 139 -5.53 0.97 -0.97
C ALA A 139 -5.22 0.50 0.47
N TYR A 140 -4.13 0.97 1.08
CA TYR A 140 -3.80 0.64 2.46
C TYR A 140 -4.89 1.12 3.44
N MET A 141 -5.35 2.35 3.32
CA MET A 141 -6.41 2.95 4.16
C MET A 141 -7.77 2.25 3.98
N ALA A 142 -8.03 1.64 2.81
CA ALA A 142 -9.25 0.86 2.60
C ALA A 142 -9.32 -0.39 3.50
N TYR A 143 -8.18 -0.88 4.00
CA TYR A 143 -8.06 -2.10 4.79
C TYR A 143 -7.50 -1.88 6.21
N HIS A 144 -7.01 -0.68 6.52
CA HIS A 144 -6.43 -0.36 7.84
C HIS A 144 -7.11 0.85 8.47
N ASP A 145 -7.17 0.86 9.80
CA ASP A 145 -7.58 1.99 10.59
C ASP A 145 -6.50 3.08 10.54
N VAL A 146 -6.88 4.28 10.09
CA VAL A 146 -5.93 5.39 9.84
C VAL A 146 -5.20 5.84 11.11
N LEU A 147 -5.84 5.72 12.27
CA LEU A 147 -5.25 6.18 13.54
C LEU A 147 -4.20 5.19 14.06
N THR A 148 -4.50 3.90 14.06
CA THR A 148 -3.69 2.86 14.72
C THR A 148 -2.84 2.04 13.76
N GLY A 149 -3.13 2.08 12.46
CA GLY A 149 -2.50 1.22 11.44
C GLY A 149 -2.89 -0.25 11.54
N LEU A 150 -3.79 -0.62 12.45
CA LEU A 150 -4.31 -1.98 12.55
C LEU A 150 -5.29 -2.28 11.40
N PRO A 151 -5.49 -3.56 11.05
CA PRO A 151 -6.63 -3.99 10.26
C PRO A 151 -7.93 -3.30 10.69
N ASN A 152 -8.68 -2.78 9.72
CA ASN A 152 -10.03 -2.27 9.95
C ASN A 152 -11.06 -3.41 9.88
N ARG A 153 -12.35 -3.08 10.02
CA ARG A 153 -13.45 -4.05 9.92
C ARG A 153 -13.42 -4.89 8.65
N ARG A 154 -13.07 -4.31 7.50
CA ARG A 154 -13.03 -5.03 6.22
C ARG A 154 -11.93 -6.07 6.21
N LEU A 155 -10.70 -5.69 6.55
CA LEU A 155 -9.57 -6.62 6.58
C LEU A 155 -9.73 -7.68 7.67
N LEU A 156 -10.32 -7.33 8.82
CA LEU A 156 -10.67 -8.30 9.86
C LEU A 156 -11.59 -9.39 9.31
N SER A 157 -12.69 -9.01 8.64
CA SER A 157 -13.66 -9.98 8.12
C SER A 157 -13.00 -10.93 7.12
N GLU A 158 -12.17 -10.42 6.20
CA GLU A 158 -11.45 -11.23 5.22
C GLU A 158 -10.49 -12.21 5.89
N LYS A 159 -9.66 -11.74 6.82
CA LYS A 159 -8.69 -12.59 7.54
C LYS A 159 -9.37 -13.58 8.47
N LEU A 160 -10.47 -13.22 9.11
CA LEU A 160 -11.24 -14.12 9.97
C LEU A 160 -11.86 -15.25 9.14
N GLN A 161 -12.45 -14.94 7.98
CA GLN A 161 -12.98 -15.95 7.07
C GLN A 161 -11.90 -16.97 6.68
N GLN A 162 -10.70 -16.49 6.31
CA GLN A 162 -9.55 -17.33 5.99
C GLN A 162 -9.11 -18.19 7.18
N ALA A 163 -9.07 -17.62 8.38
CA ALA A 163 -8.71 -18.32 9.61
C ALA A 163 -9.69 -19.46 9.93
N LEU A 164 -11.00 -19.23 9.76
CA LEU A 164 -12.02 -20.26 9.97
C LEU A 164 -11.89 -21.41 8.97
N CYS A 165 -11.69 -21.11 7.68
CA CYS A 165 -11.44 -22.14 6.67
C CYS A 165 -10.20 -22.98 6.98
N ALA A 166 -9.10 -22.33 7.39
CA ALA A 166 -7.87 -23.02 7.77
C ALA A 166 -8.08 -23.91 9.00
N ALA A 167 -8.77 -23.40 10.03
CA ALA A 167 -9.04 -24.12 11.26
C ALA A 167 -9.94 -25.35 11.01
N GLN A 168 -10.96 -25.23 10.16
CA GLN A 168 -11.82 -26.34 9.75
C GLN A 168 -11.01 -27.49 9.15
N SER A 169 -10.03 -27.18 8.29
CA SER A 169 -9.18 -28.21 7.65
C SER A 169 -8.20 -28.91 8.60
N LYS A 170 -7.87 -28.26 9.72
CA LYS A 170 -6.88 -28.73 10.71
C LYS A 170 -7.50 -29.23 12.01
N GLU A 171 -8.83 -29.21 12.12
CA GLU A 171 -9.57 -29.49 13.35
C GLU A 171 -9.11 -28.61 14.54
N GLU A 172 -8.79 -27.35 14.24
CA GLU A 172 -8.37 -26.34 15.22
C GLU A 172 -9.53 -25.42 15.61
N MET A 173 -9.38 -24.74 16.74
CA MET A 173 -10.30 -23.68 17.16
C MET A 173 -9.79 -22.30 16.76
N VAL A 174 -10.74 -21.38 16.63
CA VAL A 174 -10.49 -19.94 16.48
C VAL A 174 -11.26 -19.21 17.58
N ALA A 175 -10.62 -18.26 18.25
CA ALA A 175 -11.27 -17.43 19.26
C ALA A 175 -11.36 -15.99 18.76
N ALA A 176 -12.54 -15.38 18.86
CA ALA A 176 -12.72 -13.94 18.70
C ALA A 176 -12.87 -13.30 20.08
N LEU A 177 -12.00 -12.35 20.38
CA LEU A 177 -12.03 -11.53 21.58
C LEU A 177 -12.44 -10.12 21.14
N TYR A 178 -13.64 -9.68 21.52
CA TYR A 178 -14.12 -8.31 21.32
C TYR A 178 -13.79 -7.49 22.55
N LEU A 179 -13.08 -6.39 22.38
CA LEU A 179 -12.57 -5.55 23.45
C LEU A 179 -13.16 -4.15 23.35
N ASP A 180 -13.47 -3.58 24.50
CA ASP A 180 -13.89 -2.19 24.62
C ASP A 180 -13.19 -1.51 25.80
N CYS A 181 -12.79 -0.27 25.54
CA CYS A 181 -12.12 0.58 26.49
C CYS A 181 -13.13 1.13 27.50
N ASP A 182 -13.05 0.65 28.75
CA ASP A 182 -13.97 1.10 29.76
C ASP A 182 -13.81 2.61 29.99
N ARG A 183 -14.89 3.36 29.74
CA ARG A 183 -14.97 4.82 29.97
C ARG A 183 -14.00 5.63 29.10
N PHE A 184 -13.66 5.19 27.89
CA PHE A 184 -12.82 5.97 26.97
C PHE A 184 -13.35 7.40 26.72
N LYS A 185 -14.67 7.59 26.74
CA LYS A 185 -15.28 8.92 26.65
C LYS A 185 -14.82 9.86 27.77
N GLU A 186 -14.69 9.37 29.00
CA GLU A 186 -14.18 10.19 30.13
C GLU A 186 -12.73 10.63 29.88
N ILE A 187 -11.94 9.81 29.16
CA ILE A 187 -10.58 10.18 28.75
C ILE A 187 -10.61 11.38 27.79
N ASN A 188 -11.44 11.30 26.74
CA ASN A 188 -11.58 12.40 25.79
C ASN A 188 -12.13 13.66 26.45
N ASP A 189 -13.13 13.53 27.30
CA ASP A 189 -13.78 14.67 27.96
C ASP A 189 -12.83 15.37 28.96
N THR A 190 -11.89 14.62 29.57
CA THR A 190 -10.95 15.16 30.59
C THR A 190 -9.65 15.68 29.97
N TRP A 191 -9.09 14.97 28.98
CA TRP A 191 -7.75 15.27 28.43
C TRP A 191 -7.74 15.61 26.93
N GLY A 192 -8.91 15.69 26.31
CA GLY A 192 -9.06 16.04 24.89
C GLY A 192 -8.85 14.86 23.94
N HIS A 193 -9.32 15.05 22.70
CA HIS A 193 -9.28 14.03 21.66
C HIS A 193 -7.86 13.63 21.25
N ASP A 194 -6.90 14.55 21.22
CA ASP A 194 -5.51 14.23 20.87
C ASP A 194 -4.88 13.24 21.85
N THR A 195 -5.20 13.37 23.15
CA THR A 195 -4.78 12.45 24.20
C THR A 195 -5.45 11.09 24.03
N GLY A 196 -6.75 11.07 23.72
CA GLY A 196 -7.47 9.84 23.41
C GLY A 196 -6.91 9.11 22.18
N ASP A 197 -6.53 9.85 21.15
CA ASP A 197 -5.92 9.30 19.94
C ASP A 197 -4.54 8.70 20.22
N LEU A 198 -3.73 9.38 21.03
CA LEU A 198 -2.44 8.85 21.49
C LEU A 198 -2.63 7.59 22.36
N PHE A 199 -3.63 7.61 23.25
CA PHE A 199 -4.01 6.46 24.05
C PHE A 199 -4.35 5.24 23.17
N LEU A 200 -5.19 5.41 22.15
CA LEU A 200 -5.60 4.33 21.24
C LEU A 200 -4.42 3.76 20.44
N LYS A 201 -3.46 4.60 20.03
CA LYS A 201 -2.21 4.15 19.40
C LYS A 201 -1.35 3.32 20.34
N MET A 202 -1.22 3.75 21.59
CA MET A 202 -0.50 2.98 22.62
C MET A 202 -1.21 1.66 22.90
N LEU A 203 -2.54 1.66 22.99
CA LEU A 203 -3.35 0.46 23.19
C LEU A 203 -3.18 -0.53 22.05
N ALA A 204 -3.26 -0.08 20.80
CA ALA A 204 -3.00 -0.91 19.63
C ALA A 204 -1.64 -1.60 19.69
N THR A 205 -0.59 -0.85 20.08
CA THR A 205 0.77 -1.38 20.22
C THR A 205 0.86 -2.43 21.34
N ARG A 206 0.22 -2.16 22.48
CA ARG A 206 0.22 -3.08 23.63
C ARG A 206 -0.58 -4.36 23.35
N LEU A 207 -1.72 -4.25 22.68
CA LEU A 207 -2.53 -5.40 22.25
C LEU A 207 -1.74 -6.27 21.26
N LYS A 208 -1.09 -5.66 20.26
CA LYS A 208 -0.26 -6.38 19.28
C LYS A 208 0.91 -7.13 19.95
N SER A 209 1.54 -6.51 20.94
CA SER A 209 2.62 -7.12 21.73
C SER A 209 2.13 -8.23 22.68
N SER A 210 0.82 -8.27 22.96
CA SER A 210 0.18 -9.25 23.84
C SER A 210 -0.28 -10.51 23.10
N VAL A 211 -0.02 -10.61 21.80
CA VAL A 211 -0.39 -11.75 20.94
C VAL A 211 0.80 -12.15 20.05
N ARG A 212 0.69 -13.28 19.33
CA ARG A 212 1.73 -13.72 18.37
C ARG A 212 1.44 -13.17 16.97
N ASP A 213 2.44 -13.19 16.09
CA ASP A 213 2.31 -12.68 14.71
C ASP A 213 1.23 -13.38 13.87
N GLY A 214 0.87 -14.63 14.21
CA GLY A 214 -0.20 -15.38 13.55
C GLY A 214 -1.63 -15.01 14.01
N ASP A 215 -1.76 -14.20 15.06
CA ASP A 215 -3.04 -13.70 15.55
C ASP A 215 -3.35 -12.35 14.88
N ILE A 216 -4.63 -12.00 14.81
CA ILE A 216 -5.09 -10.76 14.15
C ILE A 216 -5.51 -9.78 15.24
N VAL A 217 -5.01 -8.55 15.19
CA VAL A 217 -5.50 -7.44 16.02
C VAL A 217 -6.08 -6.40 15.10
N ALA A 218 -7.34 -6.01 15.32
CA ALA A 218 -8.08 -5.07 14.50
C ALA A 218 -8.73 -3.99 15.36
N ARG A 219 -8.90 -2.79 14.79
CA ARG A 219 -9.73 -1.73 15.38
C ARG A 219 -10.96 -1.53 14.51
N LEU A 220 -12.14 -1.58 15.12
CA LEU A 220 -13.41 -1.48 14.39
C LEU A 220 -13.94 -0.05 14.29
N GLY A 221 -13.46 0.83 15.17
CA GLY A 221 -13.83 2.24 15.26
C GLY A 221 -13.94 2.65 16.72
N GLY A 222 -13.87 3.97 16.98
CA GLY A 222 -13.93 4.49 18.35
C GLY A 222 -12.89 3.81 19.25
N ASP A 223 -13.37 3.11 20.26
CA ASP A 223 -12.57 2.42 21.27
C ASP A 223 -12.75 0.89 21.25
N GLU A 224 -13.30 0.37 20.15
CA GLU A 224 -13.57 -1.05 19.93
C GLU A 224 -12.42 -1.73 19.19
N PHE A 225 -11.91 -2.81 19.78
CA PHE A 225 -10.88 -3.66 19.18
C PHE A 225 -11.36 -5.10 19.08
N VAL A 226 -10.84 -5.84 18.12
CA VAL A 226 -11.05 -7.28 18.02
C VAL A 226 -9.71 -7.97 17.88
N ILE A 227 -9.53 -9.04 18.66
CA ILE A 227 -8.41 -9.95 18.53
C ILE A 227 -8.93 -11.32 18.08
N VAL A 228 -8.34 -11.86 17.03
CA VAL A 228 -8.62 -13.23 16.56
C VAL A 228 -7.41 -14.09 16.85
N LEU A 229 -7.59 -15.09 17.70
CA LEU A 229 -6.58 -16.09 18.00
C LEU A 229 -6.81 -17.30 17.09
N THR A 230 -5.80 -17.66 16.31
CA THR A 230 -5.85 -18.79 15.37
C THR A 230 -5.12 -19.99 15.95
N GLY A 231 -5.30 -21.21 15.41
CA GLY A 231 -4.53 -22.39 15.82
C GLY A 231 -4.60 -22.68 17.33
N ILE A 232 -5.82 -22.64 17.88
CA ILE A 232 -6.10 -22.90 19.29
C ILE A 232 -6.53 -24.36 19.46
N HIS A 233 -6.07 -25.00 20.54
CA HIS A 233 -6.39 -26.40 20.85
C HIS A 233 -7.14 -26.58 22.18
N SER A 234 -7.30 -25.51 22.97
CA SER A 234 -8.12 -25.56 24.19
C SER A 234 -8.62 -24.16 24.59
N GLU A 235 -9.79 -24.10 25.22
CA GLU A 235 -10.32 -22.86 25.84
C GLU A 235 -9.35 -22.26 26.85
N ARG A 236 -8.63 -23.11 27.61
CA ARG A 236 -7.59 -22.68 28.55
C ARG A 236 -6.46 -21.86 27.90
N GLN A 237 -6.13 -22.09 26.63
CA GLN A 237 -5.15 -21.25 25.92
C GLN A 237 -5.70 -19.83 25.70
N VAL A 238 -6.98 -19.74 25.34
CA VAL A 238 -7.69 -18.48 25.15
C VAL A 238 -7.78 -17.72 26.47
N GLU A 239 -8.15 -18.38 27.57
CA GLU A 239 -8.15 -17.78 28.91
C GLU A 239 -6.80 -17.20 29.29
N LYS A 240 -5.69 -17.91 29.04
CA LYS A 240 -4.34 -17.42 29.34
C LYS A 240 -4.02 -16.15 28.56
N ILE A 241 -4.38 -16.11 27.28
CA ILE A 241 -4.13 -14.95 26.41
C ILE A 241 -5.03 -13.78 26.80
N ALA A 242 -6.31 -14.02 27.07
CA ALA A 242 -7.25 -13.01 27.56
C ALA A 242 -6.79 -12.40 28.89
N ASN A 243 -6.33 -13.22 29.84
CA ASN A 243 -5.74 -12.73 31.09
C ASN A 243 -4.47 -11.92 30.85
N ARG A 244 -3.59 -12.36 29.96
CA ARG A 244 -2.38 -11.60 29.59
C ARG A 244 -2.73 -10.22 29.03
N ILE A 245 -3.70 -10.16 28.12
CA ILE A 245 -4.19 -8.90 27.55
C ILE A 245 -4.76 -8.02 28.65
N LEU A 246 -5.63 -8.56 29.51
CA LEU A 246 -6.26 -7.82 30.60
C LEU A 246 -5.21 -7.22 31.54
N LEU A 247 -4.20 -8.01 31.95
CA LEU A 247 -3.10 -7.54 32.79
C LEU A 247 -2.25 -6.47 32.10
N ALA A 248 -1.92 -6.66 30.82
CA ALA A 248 -1.18 -5.66 30.04
C ALA A 248 -1.96 -4.34 29.96
N THR A 249 -3.27 -4.40 29.76
CA THR A 249 -4.10 -3.18 29.72
C THR A 249 -4.21 -2.46 31.06
N GLN A 250 -3.97 -3.15 32.18
CA GLN A 250 -3.98 -2.53 33.52
C GLN A 250 -2.67 -1.84 33.89
N GLU A 251 -1.58 -2.06 33.14
CA GLU A 251 -0.34 -1.32 33.35
C GLU A 251 -0.57 0.19 33.16
N PRO A 252 0.03 1.05 34.02
CA PRO A 252 -0.18 2.49 33.96
C PRO A 252 0.00 3.08 32.54
N TRP A 253 -0.94 3.91 32.13
CA TRP A 253 -0.87 4.63 30.85
C TRP A 253 -0.29 6.00 31.10
N MET A 254 1.00 6.14 30.81
CA MET A 254 1.70 7.42 30.90
C MET A 254 1.46 8.22 29.62
N ILE A 255 0.63 9.26 29.71
CA ILE A 255 0.37 10.18 28.60
C ILE A 255 0.59 11.60 29.10
N ALA A 256 1.47 12.35 28.44
CA ALA A 256 1.88 13.69 28.86
C ALA A 256 2.26 13.79 30.35
N ASP A 257 3.07 12.82 30.83
CA ASP A 257 3.52 12.69 32.23
C ASP A 257 2.42 12.46 33.28
N GLN A 258 1.20 12.12 32.85
CA GLN A 258 0.09 11.76 33.73
C GLN A 258 -0.25 10.27 33.61
N ALA A 259 -0.54 9.65 34.75
CA ALA A 259 -1.03 8.28 34.80
C ALA A 259 -2.56 8.25 34.65
N ILE A 260 -3.05 7.70 33.55
CA ILE A 260 -4.50 7.59 33.29
C ILE A 260 -4.99 6.21 33.77
N PRO A 261 -5.96 6.16 34.71
CA PRO A 261 -6.56 4.89 35.11
C PRO A 261 -7.39 4.33 33.95
N PHE A 262 -7.17 3.06 33.63
CA PHE A 262 -7.79 2.42 32.49
C PHE A 262 -8.11 0.95 32.79
N SER A 263 -9.21 0.47 32.22
CA SER A 263 -9.52 -0.94 32.16
C SER A 263 -10.16 -1.31 30.83
N THR A 264 -10.14 -2.61 30.51
CA THR A 264 -10.76 -3.14 29.30
C THR A 264 -11.74 -4.24 29.69
N SER A 265 -12.89 -4.23 29.05
CA SER A 265 -13.83 -5.34 29.09
C SER A 265 -13.65 -6.19 27.84
N ILE A 266 -13.73 -7.51 27.97
CA ILE A 266 -13.50 -8.46 26.86
C ILE A 266 -14.67 -9.43 26.77
N GLY A 267 -15.21 -9.63 25.57
CA GLY A 267 -16.14 -10.71 25.25
C GLY A 267 -15.47 -11.73 24.34
N ILE A 268 -15.66 -13.02 24.61
CA ILE A 268 -14.96 -14.09 23.92
C ILE A 268 -15.98 -15.05 23.31
N ALA A 269 -15.81 -15.38 22.03
CA ALA A 269 -16.52 -16.48 21.39
C ALA A 269 -15.53 -17.44 20.71
N LEU A 270 -15.90 -18.71 20.65
CA LEU A 270 -15.08 -19.80 20.11
C LEU A 270 -15.75 -20.45 18.90
N TYR A 271 -15.00 -20.64 17.82
CA TYR A 271 -15.33 -21.56 16.74
C TYR A 271 -14.65 -22.91 17.01
N PRO A 272 -15.34 -24.05 16.78
CA PRO A 272 -16.73 -24.16 16.31
C PRO A 272 -17.78 -24.16 17.45
N ALA A 273 -17.37 -24.09 18.71
CA ALA A 273 -18.24 -24.35 19.87
C ALA A 273 -19.45 -23.40 19.99
N SER A 274 -19.28 -22.13 19.63
CA SER A 274 -20.28 -21.06 19.81
C SER A 274 -20.66 -20.34 18.52
N ALA A 275 -20.05 -20.70 17.39
CA ALA A 275 -20.37 -20.14 16.08
C ALA A 275 -19.84 -21.04 14.96
N SER A 276 -20.52 -21.01 13.81
CA SER A 276 -20.05 -21.68 12.58
C SER A 276 -19.49 -20.72 11.53
N GLU A 277 -19.76 -19.41 11.67
CA GLU A 277 -19.41 -18.38 10.69
C GLU A 277 -18.80 -17.14 11.35
N ALA A 278 -18.04 -16.36 10.57
CA ALA A 278 -17.30 -15.19 11.05
C ALA A 278 -18.21 -14.13 11.70
N GLU A 279 -19.33 -13.79 11.05
CA GLU A 279 -20.26 -12.78 11.55
C GLU A 279 -20.92 -13.21 12.86
N GLN A 280 -21.32 -14.48 12.95
CA GLN A 280 -21.88 -15.05 14.17
C GLN A 280 -20.85 -15.08 15.31
N LEU A 281 -19.60 -15.42 15.01
CA LEU A 281 -18.51 -15.44 16.00
C LEU A 281 -18.28 -14.04 16.59
N LEU A 282 -18.19 -13.02 15.74
CA LEU A 282 -18.05 -11.63 16.18
C LEU A 282 -19.27 -11.14 16.97
N SER A 283 -20.49 -11.45 16.51
CA SER A 283 -21.73 -11.08 17.20
C SER A 283 -21.84 -11.73 18.58
N ASN A 284 -21.44 -12.99 18.72
CA ASN A 284 -21.47 -13.68 19.99
C ASN A 284 -20.38 -13.17 20.95
N ALA A 285 -19.19 -12.82 20.44
CA ALA A 285 -18.17 -12.16 21.24
C ALA A 285 -18.65 -10.79 21.77
N ASP A 286 -19.33 -9.98 20.95
CA ASP A 286 -19.93 -8.70 21.37
C ASP A 286 -21.01 -8.89 22.46
N LYS A 287 -21.87 -9.90 22.33
CA LYS A 287 -22.85 -10.24 23.40
C LYS A 287 -22.16 -10.59 24.72
N ALA A 288 -21.06 -11.33 24.68
CA ALA A 288 -20.27 -11.65 25.87
C ALA A 288 -19.60 -10.41 26.47
N LEU A 289 -19.14 -9.48 25.63
CA LEU A 289 -18.55 -8.21 26.05
C LEU A 289 -19.56 -7.38 26.84
N TYR A 290 -20.81 -7.35 26.39
CA TYR A 290 -21.88 -6.68 27.13
C TYR A 290 -22.08 -7.25 28.54
N GLN A 291 -21.95 -8.57 28.72
CA GLN A 291 -21.99 -9.21 30.04
C GLN A 291 -20.79 -8.80 30.91
N ALA A 292 -19.59 -8.74 30.34
CA ALA A 292 -18.40 -8.25 31.04
C ALA A 292 -18.59 -6.82 31.56
N LYS A 293 -19.18 -5.94 30.74
CA LYS A 293 -19.49 -4.55 31.14
C LYS A 293 -20.54 -4.48 32.25
N LYS A 294 -21.60 -5.29 32.18
CA LYS A 294 -22.67 -5.33 33.18
C LYS A 294 -22.21 -5.83 34.55
N THR A 295 -21.30 -6.79 34.56
CA THR A 295 -20.85 -7.49 35.78
C THR A 295 -19.69 -6.80 36.49
N GLY A 296 -19.36 -5.56 36.09
CA GLY A 296 -18.41 -4.71 36.80
C GLY A 296 -17.14 -4.35 36.02
N ARG A 297 -17.09 -4.63 34.70
CA ARG A 297 -15.99 -4.25 33.80
C ARG A 297 -14.64 -4.87 34.19
N ASN A 298 -13.55 -4.51 33.49
CA ASN A 298 -12.20 -4.99 33.77
C ASN A 298 -12.09 -6.53 33.89
N ARG A 299 -12.71 -7.24 32.96
CA ARG A 299 -12.80 -8.71 32.96
C ARG A 299 -13.15 -9.23 31.58
N PHE A 300 -13.01 -10.54 31.40
CA PHE A 300 -13.51 -11.22 30.22
C PHE A 300 -14.70 -12.12 30.54
N PHE A 301 -15.56 -12.36 29.56
CA PHE A 301 -16.61 -13.38 29.58
C PHE A 301 -16.56 -14.21 28.32
N PHE A 302 -16.74 -15.52 28.46
CA PHE A 302 -17.07 -16.37 27.32
C PHE A 302 -18.55 -16.25 27.00
N PHE A 303 -18.86 -16.30 25.70
CA PHE A 303 -20.23 -16.40 25.23
C PHE A 303 -20.78 -17.78 25.56
N ASP A 304 -21.95 -17.79 26.20
CA ASP A 304 -22.70 -18.99 26.51
C ASP A 304 -24.04 -18.94 25.74
N PRO A 305 -24.27 -19.87 24.79
CA PRO A 305 -25.55 -19.99 24.07
C PRO A 305 -26.62 -20.59 24.99
N ILE A 306 -27.16 -19.78 25.91
CA ILE A 306 -28.36 -20.13 26.68
C ILE A 306 -29.62 -19.78 25.88
#